data_AF-A0A847F5A7-F1
#
_entry.id   AF-A0A847F5A7-F1
#
_cell.length_a   1.000
_cell.length_b   1.000
_cell.length_c   1.000
_cell.angle_alpha   90.00
_cell.angle_beta   90.00
_cell.angle_gamma   90.00
#
_symmetry.space_group_name_H-M   'P 1'
#
loop_
_entity.id
_entity.type
_entity.pdbx_description
1 polymer ?
#
loop_
_entity_poly.entity_id
_entity_poly.type
_entity_poly.pdbx_seq_one_letter_code
_entity_poly.pdbx_strand_id
1 'polypeptide(L)'
;MKEGLVAALFVALAALPLRAVLQRVPLRLFPLNQLVATFGFSLIVSWFAGFAAYVYSRDEGLPLDVADRRAAIAALAVGLGVSFFSAYRHRYLKGAILLASRLEDRDISERVAQALFTLLDHVQKKQPEIHTRLLLGSLPYLTAIGLRRPVERRLAALDIERLDRRERALRAQALATCRLHLGDLDGAEEAIREAPEELEPIIERWLSMSLSLIDAARGRSDAAIKRVNSIDTGSDPSLAATAKLVMAHALASRGDRKGAEGALRSLQAAAGDGALVHALHPEGPATPIARSLMRRKPN
;
A
#
# COMPACT_ATOMS: atom_id res chain seq x y z
N MET A 1 12.66 12.93 -43.56
CA MET A 1 12.42 13.03 -42.13
C MET A 1 10.95 12.77 -41.74
N LYS A 2 10.00 12.79 -42.69
CA LYS A 2 8.57 12.63 -42.40
C LYS A 2 8.23 11.24 -41.86
N GLU A 3 8.81 10.19 -42.46
CA GLU A 3 8.59 8.80 -42.04
C GLU A 3 9.10 8.53 -40.62
N GLY A 4 10.24 9.14 -40.23
CA GLY A 4 10.78 9.06 -38.87
C GLY A 4 9.87 9.68 -37.80
N LEU A 5 9.22 10.81 -38.10
CA LEU A 5 8.26 11.42 -37.18
C LEU A 5 6.98 10.57 -37.04
N VAL A 6 6.49 10.03 -38.16
CA VAL A 6 5.33 9.12 -38.16
C VAL A 6 5.64 7.87 -37.33
N ALA A 7 6.80 7.25 -37.54
CA ALA A 7 7.28 6.13 -36.74
C ALA A 7 7.33 6.47 -35.25
N ALA A 8 7.85 7.65 -34.87
CA ALA A 8 7.91 8.07 -33.48
C ALA A 8 6.52 8.24 -32.82
N LEU A 9 5.54 8.76 -33.57
CA LEU A 9 4.15 8.83 -33.11
C LEU A 9 3.56 7.43 -32.89
N PHE A 10 3.82 6.49 -33.79
CA PHE A 10 3.40 5.10 -33.62
C PHE A 10 4.00 4.46 -32.37
N VAL A 11 5.31 4.65 -32.12
CA VAL A 11 5.96 4.15 -30.90
C VAL A 11 5.31 4.74 -29.65
N ALA A 12 5.08 6.05 -29.64
CA ALA A 12 4.50 6.73 -28.49
C ALA A 12 3.09 6.22 -28.17
N LEU A 13 2.27 5.97 -29.20
CA LEU A 13 0.94 5.39 -29.04
C LEU A 13 1.01 3.93 -28.54
N ALA A 14 1.91 3.12 -29.11
CA ALA A 14 2.08 1.72 -28.75
C ALA A 14 2.68 1.51 -27.35
N ALA A 15 3.45 2.48 -26.84
CA ALA A 15 4.04 2.42 -25.51
C ALA A 15 3.00 2.36 -24.38
N LEU A 16 1.82 2.95 -24.57
CA LEU A 16 0.74 2.99 -23.57
C LEU A 16 0.14 1.58 -23.29
N PRO A 17 -0.42 0.86 -24.27
CA PRO A 17 -0.93 -0.50 -24.04
C PRO A 17 0.19 -1.47 -23.67
N LEU A 18 1.40 -1.31 -24.22
CA LEU A 18 2.56 -2.12 -23.85
C LEU A 18 2.83 -2.02 -22.34
N ARG A 19 2.83 -0.80 -21.80
CA ARG A 19 3.06 -0.56 -20.37
C ARG A 19 1.96 -1.15 -19.51
N ALA A 20 0.70 -0.97 -19.90
CA ALA A 20 -0.46 -1.53 -19.20
C ALA A 20 -0.36 -3.07 -19.11
N VAL A 21 -0.01 -3.74 -20.21
CA VAL A 21 0.16 -5.20 -20.26
C VAL A 21 1.34 -5.66 -19.40
N LEU A 22 2.51 -5.01 -19.53
CA LEU A 22 3.72 -5.42 -18.81
C LEU A 22 3.59 -5.23 -17.30
N GLN A 23 2.96 -4.13 -16.87
CA GLN A 23 2.73 -3.80 -15.46
C GLN A 23 1.48 -4.48 -14.90
N ARG A 24 0.67 -5.14 -15.74
CA ARG A 24 -0.61 -5.78 -15.39
C ARG A 24 -1.60 -4.84 -14.71
N VAL A 25 -1.62 -3.60 -15.19
CA VAL A 25 -2.56 -2.57 -14.75
C VAL A 25 -3.52 -2.29 -15.91
N PRO A 26 -4.84 -2.34 -15.71
CA PRO A 26 -5.79 -1.91 -16.72
C PRO A 26 -5.51 -0.47 -17.15
N LEU A 27 -5.42 -0.20 -18.46
CA LEU A 27 -5.06 1.13 -19.00
C LEU A 27 -5.95 2.26 -18.45
N ARG A 28 -7.24 1.97 -18.21
CA ARG A 28 -8.22 2.90 -17.62
C ARG A 28 -7.89 3.37 -16.19
N LEU A 29 -7.00 2.67 -15.48
CA LEU A 29 -6.59 3.03 -14.11
C LEU A 29 -5.32 3.90 -14.10
N PHE A 30 -4.65 4.07 -15.25
CA PHE A 30 -3.52 4.98 -15.33
C PHE A 30 -3.99 6.43 -15.19
N PRO A 31 -3.30 7.24 -14.39
CA PRO A 31 -3.61 8.65 -14.30
C PRO A 31 -3.18 9.36 -15.60
N LEU A 32 -3.97 10.36 -16.01
CA LEU A 32 -3.80 11.04 -17.30
C LEU A 32 -2.39 11.66 -17.44
N ASN A 33 -1.86 12.24 -16.36
CA ASN A 33 -0.52 12.82 -16.33
C ASN A 33 0.58 11.79 -16.64
N GLN A 34 0.47 10.55 -16.16
CA GLN A 34 1.43 9.49 -16.47
C GLN A 34 1.28 8.99 -17.90
N LEU A 35 0.06 8.94 -18.44
CA LEU A 35 -0.16 8.61 -19.86
C LEU A 35 0.50 9.66 -20.76
N VAL A 36 0.26 10.95 -20.48
CA VAL A 36 0.86 12.07 -21.21
C VAL A 36 2.39 12.06 -21.09
N ALA A 37 2.94 11.87 -19.88
CA ALA A 37 4.38 11.78 -19.67
C ALA A 37 5.01 10.58 -20.41
N THR A 38 4.34 9.41 -20.40
CA THR A 38 4.80 8.21 -21.12
C THR A 38 4.80 8.44 -22.62
N PHE A 39 3.72 9.02 -23.15
CA PHE A 39 3.60 9.36 -24.56
C PHE A 39 4.69 10.35 -24.97
N GLY A 40 4.82 11.47 -24.24
CA GLY A 40 5.80 12.52 -24.52
C GLY A 40 7.24 11.99 -24.48
N PHE A 41 7.62 11.24 -23.44
CA PHE A 41 8.95 10.65 -23.35
C PHE A 41 9.24 9.69 -24.51
N SER A 42 8.30 8.79 -24.83
CA SER A 42 8.47 7.82 -25.92
C SER A 42 8.59 8.51 -27.28
N LEU A 43 7.79 9.56 -27.50
CA LEU A 43 7.83 10.37 -28.71
C LEU A 43 9.19 11.07 -28.86
N ILE A 44 9.67 11.71 -27.79
CA ILE A 44 10.95 12.44 -27.78
C ILE A 44 12.09 11.47 -28.08
N VAL A 45 12.21 10.36 -27.35
CA VAL A 45 13.31 9.41 -27.53
C VAL A 45 13.30 8.80 -28.94
N SER A 46 12.13 8.38 -29.42
CA SER A 46 12.00 7.77 -30.75
C SER A 46 12.30 8.79 -31.85
N TRP A 47 11.84 10.03 -31.71
CA TRP A 47 12.11 11.10 -32.67
C TRP A 47 13.60 11.46 -32.73
N PHE A 48 14.27 11.60 -31.60
CA PHE A 48 15.73 11.85 -31.56
C PHE A 48 16.53 10.71 -32.21
N ALA A 49 16.16 9.45 -31.96
CA ALA A 49 16.81 8.31 -32.60
C ALA A 49 16.63 8.33 -34.13
N GLY A 50 15.40 8.61 -34.60
CA GLY A 50 15.13 8.75 -36.03
C GLY A 50 15.87 9.94 -36.66
N PHE A 51 15.93 11.08 -35.96
CA PHE A 51 16.64 12.26 -36.41
C PHE A 51 18.15 12.01 -36.54
N ALA A 52 18.77 11.40 -35.53
CA ALA A 52 20.19 11.06 -35.57
C ALA A 52 20.51 10.10 -36.73
N ALA A 53 19.69 9.07 -36.93
CA ALA A 53 19.85 8.14 -38.05
C ALA A 53 19.66 8.81 -39.41
N TYR A 54 18.74 9.78 -39.52
CA TYR A 54 18.55 10.59 -40.72
C TYR A 54 19.80 11.42 -41.03
N VAL A 55 20.31 12.17 -40.04
CA VAL A 55 21.51 13.02 -40.21
C VAL A 55 22.71 12.18 -40.60
N TYR A 56 22.93 11.05 -39.93
CA TYR A 56 24.02 10.13 -40.25
C TYR A 56 23.89 9.56 -41.68
N SER A 57 22.69 9.14 -42.08
CA SER A 57 22.46 8.62 -43.44
C SER A 57 22.67 9.69 -44.52
N ARG A 58 22.39 10.96 -44.21
CA ARG A 58 22.63 12.09 -45.11
C ARG A 58 24.12 12.38 -45.26
N ASP A 59 24.89 12.24 -44.19
CA ASP A 59 26.34 12.38 -44.20
C ASP A 59 27.02 11.29 -45.05
N GLU A 60 26.49 10.05 -45.03
CA GLU A 60 26.89 8.96 -45.92
C GLU A 60 26.54 9.19 -47.41
N GLY A 61 25.87 10.29 -47.76
CA GLY A 61 25.47 10.61 -49.14
C GLY A 61 24.30 9.78 -49.65
N LEU A 62 23.51 9.15 -48.77
CA LEU A 62 22.39 8.29 -49.20
C LEU A 62 21.25 9.09 -49.85
N PRO A 63 20.52 8.45 -50.78
CA PRO A 63 19.27 8.98 -51.32
C PRO A 63 18.26 9.36 -50.21
N LEU A 64 17.45 10.39 -50.46
CA LEU A 64 16.51 10.92 -49.46
C LEU A 64 15.49 9.88 -48.99
N ASP A 65 15.01 9.01 -49.88
CA ASP A 65 14.08 7.92 -49.57
C ASP A 65 14.71 6.84 -48.69
N VAL A 66 15.98 6.50 -48.95
CA VAL A 66 16.74 5.53 -48.16
C VAL A 66 17.06 6.08 -46.77
N ALA A 67 17.46 7.36 -46.69
CA ALA A 67 17.69 8.05 -45.43
C ALA A 67 16.40 8.14 -44.57
N ASP A 68 15.24 8.38 -45.21
CA ASP A 68 13.94 8.42 -44.52
C ASP A 68 13.52 7.07 -43.96
N ARG A 69 13.70 5.98 -44.73
CA ARG A 69 13.42 4.63 -44.24
C ARG A 69 14.34 4.22 -43.09
N ARG A 70 15.64 4.52 -43.18
CA ARG A 70 16.59 4.25 -42.08
C ARG A 70 16.22 5.02 -40.82
N ALA A 71 15.83 6.28 -40.96
CA ALA A 71 15.34 7.10 -39.86
C ALA A 71 14.08 6.49 -39.21
N ALA A 72 13.13 6.00 -40.01
CA ALA A 72 11.93 5.33 -39.51
C ALA A 72 12.25 4.02 -38.76
N ILE A 73 13.14 3.18 -39.31
CA ILE A 73 13.57 1.94 -38.67
C ILE A 73 14.27 2.23 -37.34
N ALA A 74 15.18 3.20 -37.30
CA ALA A 74 15.87 3.59 -36.08
C ALA A 74 14.90 4.13 -35.00
N ALA A 75 13.96 4.99 -35.40
CA ALA A 75 12.92 5.50 -34.52
C ALA A 75 12.09 4.36 -33.90
N LEU A 76 11.65 3.40 -34.71
CA LEU A 76 10.90 2.23 -34.25
C LEU A 76 11.74 1.35 -33.30
N ALA A 77 12.93 0.95 -33.71
CA ALA A 77 13.75 -0.01 -32.97
C ALA A 77 14.18 0.54 -31.61
N VAL A 78 14.75 1.76 -31.58
CA VAL A 78 15.21 2.38 -30.34
C VAL A 78 14.02 2.76 -29.46
N GLY A 79 12.99 3.35 -30.06
CA GLY A 79 11.80 3.79 -29.35
C GLY A 79 11.06 2.63 -28.66
N LEU A 80 10.78 1.54 -29.38
CA LEU A 80 10.14 0.36 -28.80
C LEU A 80 11.05 -0.34 -27.79
N GLY A 81 12.35 -0.44 -28.07
CA GLY A 81 13.33 -1.06 -27.17
C GLY A 81 13.40 -0.35 -25.82
N VAL A 82 13.52 0.98 -25.82
CA VAL A 82 13.56 1.79 -24.59
C VAL A 82 12.22 1.74 -23.85
N SER A 83 11.10 1.87 -24.55
CA SER A 83 9.77 1.78 -23.93
C SER A 83 9.52 0.41 -23.31
N PHE A 84 9.88 -0.67 -24.01
CA PHE A 84 9.81 -2.02 -23.47
C PHE A 84 10.70 -2.18 -22.24
N PHE A 85 11.98 -1.82 -22.31
CA PHE A 85 12.91 -1.99 -21.20
C PHE A 85 12.48 -1.17 -19.96
N SER A 86 12.05 0.08 -20.18
CA SER A 86 11.54 0.96 -19.12
C SER A 86 10.27 0.41 -18.47
N ALA A 87 9.35 -0.14 -19.27
CA ALA A 87 8.12 -0.74 -18.77
C ALA A 87 8.36 -2.10 -18.09
N TYR A 88 9.28 -2.91 -18.60
CA TYR A 88 9.60 -4.25 -18.11
C TYR A 88 10.39 -4.21 -16.79
N ARG A 89 11.35 -3.28 -16.68
CA ARG A 89 12.17 -3.15 -15.48
C ARG A 89 11.32 -2.66 -14.30
N HIS A 90 11.33 -3.44 -13.22
CA HIS A 90 10.50 -3.24 -12.02
C HIS A 90 9.00 -3.16 -12.31
N ARG A 91 8.51 -3.82 -13.36
CA ARG A 91 7.11 -3.72 -13.84
C ARG A 91 6.06 -3.98 -12.75
N TYR A 92 6.27 -4.98 -11.90
CA TYR A 92 5.32 -5.32 -10.83
C TYR A 92 5.34 -4.29 -9.71
N LEU A 93 6.52 -3.77 -9.35
CA LEU A 93 6.64 -2.69 -8.36
C LEU A 93 5.98 -1.40 -8.87
N LYS A 94 6.25 -1.01 -10.12
CA LYS A 94 5.61 0.16 -10.74
C LYS A 94 4.10 0.00 -10.81
N GLY A 95 3.61 -1.18 -11.19
CA GLY A 95 2.18 -1.48 -11.22
C GLY A 95 1.54 -1.43 -9.83
N ALA A 96 2.19 -2.02 -8.82
CA ALA A 96 1.70 -1.99 -7.45
C ALA A 96 1.67 -0.59 -6.86
N ILE A 97 2.72 0.23 -7.07
CA ILE A 97 2.77 1.63 -6.61
C ILE A 97 1.66 2.46 -7.28
N LEU A 98 1.46 2.29 -8.59
CA LEU A 98 0.41 2.98 -9.33
C LEU A 98 -0.98 2.62 -8.79
N LEU A 99 -1.25 1.33 -8.56
CA LEU A 99 -2.52 0.90 -7.98
C LEU A 99 -2.66 1.42 -6.55
N ALA A 100 -1.61 1.29 -5.73
CA ALA A 100 -1.61 1.74 -4.35
C ALA A 100 -1.94 3.23 -4.20
N SER A 101 -1.34 4.09 -5.03
CA SER A 101 -1.61 5.53 -5.00
C SER A 101 -3.01 5.92 -5.47
N ARG A 102 -3.76 5.00 -6.10
CA ARG A 102 -5.14 5.20 -6.56
C ARG A 102 -6.17 4.60 -5.61
N LEU A 103 -5.76 3.89 -4.55
CA LEU A 103 -6.69 3.27 -3.61
C LEU A 103 -7.48 4.30 -2.78
N GLU A 104 -6.95 5.50 -2.57
CA GLU A 104 -7.63 6.57 -1.85
C GLU A 104 -8.79 7.21 -2.64
N ASP A 105 -8.83 7.00 -3.95
CA ASP A 105 -9.89 7.47 -4.83
C ASP A 105 -11.14 6.61 -4.63
N ARG A 106 -12.11 7.12 -3.85
CA ARG A 106 -13.30 6.38 -3.40
C ARG A 106 -14.07 5.76 -4.56
N ASP A 107 -14.17 6.45 -5.69
CA ASP A 107 -14.99 6.04 -6.84
C ASP A 107 -14.44 4.80 -7.55
N ILE A 108 -13.14 4.54 -7.43
CA ILE A 108 -12.47 3.43 -8.11
C ILE A 108 -11.75 2.45 -7.17
N SER A 109 -11.73 2.74 -5.87
CA SER A 109 -11.01 2.00 -4.84
C SER A 109 -11.20 0.47 -4.92
N GLU A 110 -12.44 0.00 -5.08
CA GLU A 110 -12.75 -1.44 -5.23
C GLU A 110 -12.10 -2.06 -6.48
N ARG A 111 -12.19 -1.38 -7.63
CA ARG A 111 -11.60 -1.87 -8.88
C ARG A 111 -10.08 -1.87 -8.82
N VAL A 112 -9.50 -0.85 -8.19
CA VAL A 112 -8.06 -0.73 -7.96
C VAL A 112 -7.57 -1.84 -7.02
N ALA A 113 -8.30 -2.11 -5.94
CA ALA A 113 -7.98 -3.19 -5.01
C ALA A 113 -8.06 -4.56 -5.69
N GLN A 114 -9.07 -4.82 -6.51
CA GLN A 114 -9.18 -6.05 -7.29
C GLN A 114 -8.01 -6.22 -8.26
N ALA A 115 -7.61 -5.14 -8.95
CA ALA A 115 -6.44 -5.17 -9.84
C ALA A 115 -5.15 -5.44 -9.05
N LEU A 116 -5.00 -4.85 -7.86
CA LEU A 116 -3.84 -5.06 -6.99
C LEU A 116 -3.78 -6.50 -6.49
N PHE A 117 -4.89 -7.09 -6.05
CA PHE A 117 -4.92 -8.50 -5.68
C PHE A 117 -4.62 -9.43 -6.87
N THR A 118 -5.16 -9.14 -8.04
CA THR A 118 -4.85 -9.91 -9.26
C THR A 118 -3.36 -9.86 -9.60
N LEU A 119 -2.73 -8.69 -9.43
CA LEU A 119 -1.29 -8.52 -9.57
C LEU A 119 -0.54 -9.34 -8.50
N LEU A 120 -0.92 -9.23 -7.23
CA LEU A 120 -0.28 -9.95 -6.13
C LEU A 120 -0.37 -11.48 -6.31
N ASP A 121 -1.54 -12.00 -6.68
CA ASP A 121 -1.77 -13.43 -6.91
C ASP A 121 -0.95 -13.95 -8.11
N HIS A 122 -0.78 -13.13 -9.15
CA HIS A 122 0.11 -13.45 -10.27
C HIS A 122 1.58 -13.48 -9.85
N VAL A 123 2.02 -12.47 -9.09
CA VAL A 123 3.41 -12.39 -8.62
C VAL A 123 3.70 -13.54 -7.65
N GLN A 124 2.76 -13.92 -6.79
CA GLN A 124 2.90 -15.07 -5.90
C GLN A 124 3.27 -16.35 -6.66
N LYS A 125 2.60 -16.60 -7.79
CA LYS A 125 2.83 -17.78 -8.64
C LYS A 125 4.15 -17.75 -9.42
N LYS A 126 4.64 -16.55 -9.79
CA LYS A 126 5.80 -16.41 -10.69
C LYS A 126 7.09 -16.02 -10.00
N GLN A 127 7.01 -15.23 -8.92
CA GLN A 127 8.13 -14.61 -8.21
C GLN A 127 7.78 -14.45 -6.72
N PRO A 128 7.77 -15.55 -5.95
CA PRO A 128 7.33 -15.55 -4.55
C PRO A 128 8.15 -14.61 -3.66
N GLU A 129 9.46 -14.44 -3.92
CA GLU A 129 10.32 -13.50 -3.18
C GLU A 129 9.88 -12.04 -3.35
N ILE A 130 9.41 -11.66 -4.55
CA ILE A 130 8.94 -10.31 -4.83
C ILE A 130 7.52 -10.11 -4.28
N HIS A 131 6.72 -11.17 -4.23
CA HIS A 131 5.36 -11.13 -3.71
C HIS A 131 5.33 -10.60 -2.27
N THR A 132 6.17 -11.12 -1.38
CA THR A 132 6.25 -10.66 0.02
C THR A 132 6.46 -9.16 0.11
N ARG A 133 7.46 -8.64 -0.59
CA ARG A 133 7.79 -7.20 -0.55
C ARG A 133 6.66 -6.33 -1.10
N LEU A 134 6.00 -6.77 -2.18
CA LEU A 134 4.86 -6.06 -2.73
C LEU A 134 3.65 -6.09 -1.80
N LEU A 135 3.37 -7.23 -1.17
CA LEU A 135 2.30 -7.34 -0.18
C LEU A 135 2.57 -6.41 1.00
N LEU A 136 3.73 -6.54 1.65
CA LEU A 136 4.10 -5.71 2.80
C LEU A 136 4.11 -4.21 2.46
N GLY A 137 4.65 -3.83 1.30
CA GLY A 137 4.67 -2.43 0.84
C GLY A 137 3.29 -1.86 0.49
N SER A 138 2.29 -2.70 0.20
CA SER A 138 0.93 -2.26 -0.12
C SER A 138 -0.02 -2.26 1.09
N LEU A 139 0.42 -2.75 2.25
CA LEU A 139 -0.39 -2.86 3.47
C LEU A 139 -1.02 -1.53 3.93
N PRO A 140 -0.30 -0.38 3.96
CA PRO A 140 -0.89 0.86 4.43
C PRO A 140 -2.15 1.24 3.63
N TYR A 141 -2.09 1.04 2.32
CA TYR A 141 -3.20 1.38 1.42
C TYR A 141 -4.36 0.37 1.50
N LEU A 142 -4.05 -0.92 1.53
CA LEU A 142 -5.08 -1.98 1.60
C LEU A 142 -5.85 -1.94 2.92
N THR A 143 -5.17 -1.64 4.03
CA THR A 143 -5.81 -1.55 5.34
C THR A 143 -6.59 -0.25 5.55
N ALA A 144 -6.17 0.85 4.92
CA ALA A 144 -6.88 2.14 4.94
C ALA A 144 -8.30 2.05 4.34
N ILE A 145 -8.47 1.27 3.27
CA ILE A 145 -9.79 1.06 2.63
C ILE A 145 -10.58 -0.11 3.23
N GLY A 146 -10.16 -0.65 4.37
CA GLY A 146 -10.93 -1.65 5.12
C GLY A 146 -10.82 -3.09 4.62
N LEU A 147 -9.90 -3.43 3.70
CA LEU A 147 -9.73 -4.79 3.17
C LEU A 147 -8.93 -5.71 4.12
N ARG A 148 -9.31 -5.73 5.39
CA ARG A 148 -8.56 -6.39 6.47
C ARG A 148 -8.56 -7.90 6.34
N ARG A 149 -9.69 -8.54 6.06
CA ARG A 149 -9.79 -10.01 5.97
C ARG A 149 -9.05 -10.61 4.76
N PRO A 150 -9.13 -10.03 3.54
CA PRO A 150 -8.30 -10.49 2.42
C PRO A 150 -6.80 -10.29 2.63
N VAL A 151 -6.40 -9.24 3.35
CA VAL A 151 -5.00 -8.97 3.73
C VAL A 151 -4.51 -9.97 4.78
N GLU A 152 -5.30 -10.17 5.84
CA GLU A 152 -5.03 -11.15 6.91
C GLU A 152 -4.71 -12.52 6.33
N ARG A 153 -5.57 -13.07 5.47
CA ARG A 153 -5.36 -14.38 4.85
C ARG A 153 -4.05 -14.48 4.07
N ARG A 154 -3.67 -13.41 3.37
CA ARG A 154 -2.43 -13.38 2.58
C ARG A 154 -1.20 -13.31 3.47
N LEU A 155 -1.24 -12.50 4.54
CA LEU A 155 -0.18 -12.43 5.54
C LEU A 155 -0.01 -13.76 6.27
N ALA A 156 -1.11 -14.39 6.68
CA ALA A 156 -1.10 -15.70 7.35
C ALA A 156 -0.49 -16.79 6.46
N ALA A 157 -0.73 -16.74 5.14
CA ALA A 157 -0.22 -17.70 4.17
C ALA A 157 1.24 -17.48 3.74
N LEU A 158 1.92 -16.43 4.24
CA LEU A 158 3.35 -16.25 3.98
C LEU A 158 4.16 -17.34 4.68
N ASP A 159 5.10 -17.94 3.95
CA ASP A 159 6.07 -18.90 4.48
C ASP A 159 7.09 -18.16 5.35
N ILE A 160 6.97 -18.32 6.67
CA ILE A 160 7.76 -17.60 7.67
C ILE A 160 9.26 -17.91 7.54
N GLU A 161 9.63 -19.12 7.11
CA GLU A 161 11.03 -19.55 6.99
C GLU A 161 11.77 -18.80 5.87
N ARG A 162 11.02 -18.27 4.90
CA ARG A 162 11.57 -17.50 3.77
C ARG A 162 11.63 -16.00 4.01
N LEU A 163 11.04 -15.53 5.11
CA LEU A 163 11.02 -14.11 5.45
C LEU A 163 12.30 -13.71 6.14
N ASP A 164 12.89 -12.60 5.71
CA ASP A 164 13.96 -11.99 6.49
C ASP A 164 13.43 -11.48 7.85
N ARG A 165 14.34 -11.13 8.76
CA ARG A 165 13.97 -10.65 10.09
C ARG A 165 13.03 -9.44 10.06
N ARG A 166 13.25 -8.50 9.14
CA ARG A 166 12.42 -7.29 9.02
C ARG A 166 11.06 -7.63 8.44
N GLU A 167 11.00 -8.48 7.43
CA GLU A 167 9.76 -8.97 6.83
C GLU A 167 8.90 -9.74 7.85
N ARG A 168 9.52 -10.57 8.72
CA ARG A 168 8.81 -11.23 9.84
C ARG A 168 8.23 -10.23 10.82
N ALA A 169 8.99 -9.21 11.21
CA ALA A 169 8.54 -8.16 12.12
C ALA A 169 7.35 -7.37 11.54
N LEU A 170 7.43 -6.97 10.27
CA LEU A 170 6.35 -6.26 9.56
C LEU A 170 5.12 -7.15 9.37
N ARG A 171 5.30 -8.43 9.04
CA ARG A 171 4.20 -9.40 8.96
C ARG A 171 3.50 -9.52 10.30
N ALA A 172 4.23 -9.74 11.38
CA ALA A 172 3.68 -9.88 12.74
C ALA A 172 2.83 -8.67 13.13
N GLN A 173 3.37 -7.46 12.95
CA GLN A 173 2.66 -6.20 13.21
C GLN A 173 1.39 -6.07 12.39
N ALA A 174 1.47 -6.32 11.09
CA ALA A 174 0.32 -6.16 10.20
C ALA A 174 -0.75 -7.21 10.45
N LEU A 175 -0.35 -8.47 10.68
CA LEU A 175 -1.25 -9.58 10.96
C LEU A 175 -1.97 -9.39 12.29
N ALA A 176 -1.24 -9.01 13.34
CA ALA A 176 -1.82 -8.67 14.64
C ALA A 176 -2.83 -7.53 14.53
N THR A 177 -2.48 -6.46 13.79
CA THR A 177 -3.38 -5.33 13.55
C THR A 177 -4.64 -5.75 12.81
N CYS A 178 -4.53 -6.60 11.78
CA CYS A 178 -5.68 -7.10 11.04
C CYS A 178 -6.59 -7.96 11.94
N ARG A 179 -6.00 -8.88 12.70
CA ARG A 179 -6.74 -9.79 13.59
C ARG A 179 -7.45 -9.05 14.73
N LEU A 180 -6.80 -8.04 15.34
CA LEU A 180 -7.42 -7.13 16.30
C LEU A 180 -8.69 -6.46 15.75
N HIS A 181 -8.61 -5.89 14.55
CA HIS A 181 -9.76 -5.25 13.90
C HIS A 181 -10.85 -6.25 13.49
N LEU A 182 -10.49 -7.52 13.28
CA LEU A 182 -11.44 -8.60 13.00
C LEU A 182 -12.01 -9.22 14.28
N GLY A 183 -11.58 -8.77 15.46
CA GLY A 183 -12.00 -9.29 16.76
C GLY A 183 -11.29 -10.58 17.20
N ASP A 184 -10.29 -11.03 16.45
CA ASP A 184 -9.49 -12.22 16.78
C ASP A 184 -8.33 -11.85 17.71
N LEU A 185 -8.63 -11.78 19.01
CA LEU A 185 -7.65 -11.42 20.04
C LEU A 185 -6.56 -12.48 20.21
N ASP A 186 -6.94 -13.76 20.17
CA ASP A 186 -6.01 -14.88 20.37
C ASP A 186 -5.03 -14.98 19.19
N GLY A 187 -5.53 -14.91 17.96
CA GLY A 187 -4.69 -14.90 16.77
C GLY A 187 -3.85 -13.63 16.67
N ALA A 188 -4.32 -12.48 17.16
CA ALA A 188 -3.48 -11.28 17.22
C ALA A 188 -2.30 -11.48 18.19
N GLU A 189 -2.53 -12.04 19.37
CA GLU A 189 -1.48 -12.34 20.34
C GLU A 189 -0.47 -13.38 19.81
N GLU A 190 -0.96 -14.40 19.10
CA GLU A 190 -0.11 -15.38 18.43
C GLU A 190 0.79 -14.74 17.36
N ALA A 191 0.23 -13.87 16.52
CA ALA A 191 1.01 -13.14 15.52
C ALA A 191 2.10 -12.27 16.16
N ILE A 192 1.84 -11.69 17.34
CA ILE A 192 2.83 -10.92 18.10
C ILE A 192 3.93 -11.84 18.65
N ARG A 193 3.57 -13.03 19.14
CA ARG A 193 4.52 -14.03 19.67
C ARG A 193 5.46 -14.58 18.59
N GLU A 194 5.02 -14.64 17.34
CA GLU A 194 5.83 -15.03 16.18
C GLU A 194 6.83 -13.95 15.74
N ALA A 195 6.74 -12.73 16.28
CA ALA A 195 7.69 -11.67 15.97
C ALA A 195 9.12 -12.09 16.38
N PRO A 196 10.16 -11.66 15.63
CA PRO A 196 11.54 -11.92 16.03
C PRO A 196 11.87 -11.24 17.36
N GLU A 197 12.79 -11.83 18.13
CA GLU A 197 13.16 -11.35 19.47
C GLU A 197 13.65 -9.90 19.47
N GLU A 198 14.51 -9.55 18.52
CA GLU A 198 15.03 -8.20 18.40
C GLU A 198 14.29 -7.42 17.29
N LEU A 199 13.66 -6.31 17.67
CA LEU A 199 12.79 -5.50 16.80
C LEU A 199 13.35 -4.10 16.59
N GLU A 200 12.97 -3.48 15.47
CA GLU A 200 13.11 -2.03 15.34
C GLU A 200 12.25 -1.35 16.42
N PRO A 201 12.74 -0.29 17.11
CA PRO A 201 12.03 0.29 18.25
C PRO A 201 10.59 0.72 17.95
N ILE A 202 10.31 1.18 16.73
CA ILE A 202 8.96 1.55 16.31
C ILE A 202 8.03 0.34 16.24
N ILE A 203 8.50 -0.80 15.71
CA ILE A 203 7.71 -2.03 15.62
C ILE A 203 7.44 -2.57 17.01
N GLU A 204 8.46 -2.58 17.88
CA GLU A 204 8.34 -3.02 19.27
C GLU A 204 7.26 -2.23 20.02
N ARG A 205 7.25 -0.89 19.89
CA ARG A 205 6.21 -0.04 20.49
C ARG A 205 4.82 -0.38 19.94
N TRP A 206 4.69 -0.61 18.64
CA TRP A 206 3.42 -0.99 18.01
C TRP A 206 2.90 -2.35 18.49
N LEU A 207 3.76 -3.37 18.56
CA LEU A 207 3.38 -4.69 19.08
C LEU A 207 3.03 -4.62 20.57
N SER A 208 3.80 -3.87 21.36
CA SER A 208 3.52 -3.66 22.79
C SER A 208 2.20 -2.93 23.00
N MET A 209 1.89 -1.91 22.19
CA MET A 209 0.61 -1.21 22.22
C MET A 209 -0.55 -2.13 21.84
N SER A 210 -0.34 -3.00 20.85
CA SER A 210 -1.31 -4.02 20.44
C SER A 210 -1.60 -5.02 21.57
N LEU A 211 -0.57 -5.49 22.29
CA LEU A 211 -0.74 -6.33 23.49
C LEU A 211 -1.51 -5.60 24.59
N SER A 212 -1.23 -4.31 24.84
CA SER A 212 -2.01 -3.51 25.80
C SER A 212 -3.49 -3.47 25.43
N LEU A 213 -3.80 -3.36 24.14
CA LEU A 213 -5.18 -3.34 23.66
C LEU A 213 -5.86 -4.71 23.82
N ILE A 214 -5.14 -5.81 23.56
CA ILE A 214 -5.63 -7.17 23.82
C ILE A 214 -5.94 -7.35 25.30
N ASP A 215 -5.02 -6.97 26.19
CA ASP A 215 -5.20 -7.06 27.63
C ASP A 215 -6.41 -6.22 28.09
N ALA A 216 -6.54 -4.98 27.61
CA ALA A 216 -7.67 -4.10 27.94
C ALA A 216 -9.02 -4.64 27.43
N ALA A 217 -9.04 -5.17 26.20
CA ALA A 217 -10.24 -5.76 25.61
C ALA A 217 -10.69 -7.02 26.36
N ARG A 218 -9.76 -7.82 26.90
CA ARG A 218 -10.04 -8.95 27.79
C ARG A 218 -10.34 -8.56 29.25
N GLY A 219 -10.36 -7.26 29.55
CA GLY A 219 -10.64 -6.74 30.89
C GLY A 219 -9.47 -6.82 31.87
N ARG A 220 -8.25 -7.14 31.42
CA ARG A 220 -7.01 -7.18 32.22
C ARG A 220 -6.44 -5.77 32.41
N SER A 221 -7.22 -4.90 33.05
CA SER A 221 -6.97 -3.46 33.10
C SER A 221 -5.61 -3.07 33.67
N ASP A 222 -5.18 -3.69 34.78
CA ASP A 222 -3.94 -3.27 35.45
C ASP A 222 -2.71 -3.58 34.59
N ALA A 223 -2.69 -4.74 33.92
CA ALA A 223 -1.63 -5.10 32.99
C ALA A 223 -1.60 -4.16 31.77
N ALA A 224 -2.77 -3.85 31.20
CA ALA A 224 -2.90 -2.94 30.07
C ALA A 224 -2.43 -1.51 30.41
N ILE A 225 -2.86 -0.98 31.56
CA ILE A 225 -2.50 0.38 32.02
C ILE A 225 -0.99 0.45 32.32
N LYS A 226 -0.44 -0.55 33.00
CA LYS A 226 1.00 -0.61 33.27
C LYS A 226 1.80 -0.58 31.97
N ARG A 227 1.41 -1.40 30.99
CA ARG A 227 2.12 -1.51 29.71
C ARG A 227 1.98 -0.25 28.86
N VAL A 228 0.77 0.32 28.75
CA VAL A 228 0.57 1.54 27.94
C VAL A 228 1.34 2.73 28.50
N ASN A 229 1.41 2.87 29.83
CA ASN A 229 2.15 3.95 30.48
C ASN A 229 3.68 3.81 30.36
N SER A 230 4.20 2.61 30.09
CA SER A 230 5.63 2.40 29.83
C SER A 230 6.03 2.66 28.37
N ILE A 231 5.06 2.84 27.47
CA ILE A 231 5.33 3.09 26.05
C ILE A 231 5.37 4.59 25.81
N ASP A 232 6.52 5.09 25.35
CA ASP A 232 6.61 6.45 24.82
C ASP A 232 5.89 6.53 23.47
N THR A 233 4.75 7.22 23.43
CA THR A 233 4.02 7.46 22.19
C THR A 233 4.71 8.48 21.28
N GLY A 234 5.65 9.27 21.82
CA GLY A 234 6.35 10.34 21.13
C GLY A 234 5.38 11.29 20.43
N SER A 235 5.75 11.73 19.23
CA SER A 235 4.90 12.52 18.33
C SER A 235 4.05 11.69 17.38
N ASP A 236 3.97 10.36 17.54
CA ASP A 236 3.19 9.48 16.67
C ASP A 236 1.69 9.57 17.02
N PRO A 237 0.85 10.21 16.18
CA PRO A 237 -0.56 10.41 16.49
C PRO A 237 -1.34 9.08 16.54
N SER A 238 -0.89 8.06 15.81
CA SER A 238 -1.56 6.76 15.71
C SER A 238 -1.32 5.92 16.97
N LEU A 239 -0.09 5.93 17.49
CA LEU A 239 0.21 5.33 18.80
C LEU A 239 -0.53 6.08 19.92
N ALA A 240 -0.56 7.41 19.88
CA ALA A 240 -1.28 8.23 20.85
C ALA A 240 -2.80 8.02 20.81
N ALA A 241 -3.38 7.74 19.64
CA ALA A 241 -4.79 7.37 19.51
C ALA A 241 -5.04 5.97 20.08
N THR A 242 -4.18 5.00 19.77
CA THR A 242 -4.31 3.63 20.28
C THR A 242 -4.17 3.59 21.81
N ALA A 243 -3.27 4.39 22.40
CA ALA A 243 -3.13 4.51 23.84
C ALA A 243 -4.43 4.98 24.52
N LYS A 244 -5.12 5.97 23.94
CA LYS A 244 -6.43 6.44 24.43
C LYS A 244 -7.48 5.34 24.34
N LEU A 245 -7.46 4.55 23.27
CA LEU A 245 -8.35 3.40 23.10
C LEU A 245 -8.10 2.33 24.18
N VAL A 246 -6.83 1.99 24.44
CA VAL A 246 -6.44 1.08 25.53
C VAL A 246 -6.98 1.57 26.87
N MET A 247 -6.76 2.86 27.17
CA MET A 247 -7.24 3.47 28.42
C MET A 247 -8.76 3.42 28.53
N ALA A 248 -9.49 3.68 27.45
CA ALA A 248 -10.95 3.59 27.45
C ALA A 248 -11.43 2.18 27.85
N HIS A 249 -10.89 1.13 27.22
CA HIS A 249 -11.25 -0.25 27.55
C HIS A 249 -10.84 -0.62 28.98
N ALA A 250 -9.64 -0.24 29.42
CA ALA A 250 -9.14 -0.56 30.74
C ALA A 250 -9.97 0.12 31.86
N LEU A 251 -10.31 1.40 31.70
CA LEU A 251 -11.13 2.15 32.67
C LEU A 251 -12.57 1.62 32.71
N ALA A 252 -13.16 1.31 31.55
CA ALA A 252 -14.50 0.73 31.48
C ALA A 252 -14.57 -0.62 32.21
N SER A 253 -13.54 -1.47 32.04
CA SER A 253 -13.44 -2.75 32.74
C SER A 253 -13.35 -2.61 34.27
N ARG A 254 -12.74 -1.52 34.77
CA ARG A 254 -12.71 -1.20 36.22
C ARG A 254 -14.02 -0.58 36.73
N GLY A 255 -15.03 -0.43 35.88
CA GLY A 255 -16.28 0.24 36.22
C GLY A 255 -16.20 1.78 36.21
N ASP A 256 -15.04 2.36 35.84
CA ASP A 256 -14.89 3.81 35.70
C ASP A 256 -15.45 4.28 34.35
N ARG A 257 -16.78 4.36 34.29
CA ARG A 257 -17.50 4.79 33.10
C ARG A 257 -17.16 6.24 32.70
N LYS A 258 -16.97 7.14 33.67
CA LYS A 258 -16.66 8.56 33.39
C LYS A 258 -15.27 8.71 32.80
N GLY A 259 -14.28 8.03 33.36
CA GLY A 259 -12.92 8.00 32.82
C GLY A 259 -12.87 7.39 31.42
N ALA A 260 -13.59 6.28 31.20
CA ALA A 260 -13.67 5.65 29.88
C ALA A 260 -14.32 6.57 28.83
N GLU A 261 -15.41 7.26 29.18
CA GLU A 261 -16.04 8.24 28.30
C GLU A 261 -15.09 9.42 28.00
N GLY A 262 -14.36 9.91 29.00
CA GLY A 262 -13.33 10.94 28.83
C GLY A 262 -12.22 10.51 27.86
N ALA A 263 -11.73 9.28 27.98
CA ALA A 263 -10.72 8.73 27.07
C ALA A 263 -11.24 8.61 25.63
N LEU A 264 -12.48 8.15 25.43
CA LEU A 264 -13.12 8.07 24.11
C LEU A 264 -13.35 9.45 23.49
N ARG A 265 -13.77 10.45 24.28
CA ARG A 265 -13.90 11.83 23.79
C ARG A 265 -12.54 12.45 23.46
N SER A 266 -11.50 12.14 24.23
CA SER A 266 -10.13 12.57 23.91
C SER A 266 -9.62 11.93 22.62
N LEU A 267 -9.96 10.65 22.36
CA LEU A 267 -9.69 9.99 21.09
C LEU A 267 -10.41 10.68 19.93
N GLN A 268 -11.70 10.96 20.09
CA GLN A 268 -12.52 11.68 19.11
C GLN A 268 -11.98 13.09 18.83
N ALA A 269 -11.56 13.82 19.86
CA ALA A 269 -10.97 15.15 19.68
C ALA A 269 -9.64 15.11 18.91
N ALA A 270 -8.85 14.05 19.09
CA ALA A 270 -7.55 13.89 18.44
C ALA A 270 -7.62 13.37 17.00
N ALA A 271 -8.60 12.50 16.70
CA ALA A 271 -8.65 11.75 15.43
C ALA A 271 -10.00 11.87 14.68
N GLY A 272 -10.90 12.72 15.17
CA GLY A 272 -12.22 12.99 14.58
C GLY A 272 -13.29 11.95 14.95
N ASP A 273 -14.53 12.21 14.50
CA ASP A 273 -15.72 11.40 14.82
C ASP A 273 -15.59 9.93 14.38
N GLY A 274 -14.89 9.69 13.27
CA GLY A 274 -14.61 8.35 12.76
C GLY A 274 -13.75 7.51 13.70
N ALA A 275 -12.99 8.13 14.61
CA ALA A 275 -12.08 7.42 15.49
C ALA A 275 -12.79 6.51 16.50
N LEU A 276 -14.05 6.82 16.85
CA LEU A 276 -14.85 5.97 17.74
C LEU A 276 -15.15 4.60 17.14
N VAL A 277 -15.06 4.44 15.82
CA VAL A 277 -15.17 3.13 15.15
C VAL A 277 -14.08 2.17 15.63
N HIS A 278 -12.89 2.68 15.97
CA HIS A 278 -11.81 1.83 16.49
C HIS A 278 -12.12 1.26 17.88
N ALA A 279 -13.02 1.87 18.65
CA ALA A 279 -13.49 1.32 19.93
C ALA A 279 -14.55 0.21 19.79
N LEU A 280 -14.95 -0.09 18.55
CA LEU A 280 -15.81 -1.22 18.25
C LEU A 280 -14.99 -2.48 17.90
N HIS A 281 -13.70 -2.33 17.61
CA HIS A 281 -12.84 -3.42 17.13
C HIS A 281 -11.41 -3.33 17.71
N PRO A 282 -11.01 -4.23 18.61
CA PRO A 282 -11.79 -5.38 19.09
C PRO A 282 -12.98 -4.97 19.98
N GLU A 283 -14.00 -5.82 20.05
CA GLU A 283 -15.06 -5.63 21.04
C GLU A 283 -14.50 -5.81 22.45
N GLY A 284 -14.91 -4.94 23.37
CA GLY A 284 -14.46 -5.00 24.74
C GLY A 284 -15.25 -4.06 25.66
N PRO A 285 -14.75 -3.82 26.89
CA PRO A 285 -15.50 -3.13 27.93
C PRO A 285 -15.97 -1.71 27.58
N ALA A 286 -15.21 -0.97 26.75
CA ALA A 286 -15.59 0.36 26.30
C ALA A 286 -16.57 0.39 25.11
N THR A 287 -16.78 -0.74 24.42
CA THR A 287 -17.60 -0.80 23.21
C THR A 287 -19.04 -0.31 23.41
N PRO A 288 -19.76 -0.66 24.50
CA PRO A 288 -21.10 -0.11 24.76
C PRO A 288 -21.10 1.40 24.96
N ILE A 289 -20.05 1.95 25.58
CA ILE A 289 -19.89 3.40 25.80
C ILE A 289 -19.65 4.09 24.46
N ALA A 290 -18.74 3.56 23.63
CA ALA A 290 -18.48 4.09 22.29
C ALA A 290 -19.74 4.09 21.41
N ARG A 291 -20.51 2.99 21.38
CA ARG A 291 -21.79 2.93 20.66
C ARG A 291 -22.78 4.00 21.14
N SER A 292 -22.81 4.28 22.45
CA SER A 292 -23.69 5.33 23.00
C SER A 292 -23.26 6.73 22.60
N LEU A 293 -21.95 7.00 22.53
CA LEU A 293 -21.40 8.28 22.08
C LEU A 293 -21.69 8.50 20.59
N MET A 294 -21.48 7.50 19.74
CA MET A 294 -21.74 7.61 18.30
C MET A 294 -23.22 7.86 17.96
N ARG A 295 -24.16 7.36 18.77
CA ARG A 295 -25.60 7.61 18.59
C ARG A 295 -26.01 9.02 19.01
N ARG A 296 -25.29 9.62 19.95
CA ARG A 296 -25.47 11.01 20.37
C ARG A 296 -24.69 11.89 19.40
N LYS A 297 -25.24 12.17 18.22
CA LYS A 297 -24.67 13.23 17.38
C LYS A 297 -24.57 14.51 18.22
N PRO A 298 -23.46 15.28 18.15
CA PRO A 298 -23.47 16.63 18.68
C PRO A 298 -24.53 17.43 17.90
N ASN A 299 -25.46 18.06 18.62
CA ASN A 299 -26.27 19.16 18.09
C ASN A 299 -25.37 20.37 17.84
#